data_AF-A0A1Z4M2D7-F1
#
_entry.id   AF-A0A1Z4M2D7-F1
#
_cell.length_a   1.000
_cell.length_b   1.000
_cell.length_c   1.000
_cell.angle_alpha   90.00
_cell.angle_beta   90.00
_cell.angle_gamma   90.00
#
_symmetry.space_group_name_H-M   'P 1'
#
loop_
_entity.id
_entity.type
_entity.pdbx_description
1 polymer ?
#
loop_
_entity_poly.entity_id
_entity_poly.type
_entity_poly.pdbx_seq_one_letter_code
_entity_poly.pdbx_strand_id
1 'polypeptide(L)'
;MSINRAKNGVSGTHNLEEDEIEKLHSLRSVSKSPYIFVGENGEKLSEAAIAKIIKRLGVAAELGFPVHTHQLRHACGYHLARQGKASYLIQSHLGHRNYKNTEIYIHWAGIPRGR
;
A
#
# COMPACT_ATOMS: atom_id res chain seq x y z
N MET A 1 6.08 -11.47 -2.84
CA MET A 1 5.20 -11.93 -1.73
C MET A 1 3.80 -12.22 -2.23
N SER A 2 3.22 -13.37 -1.88
CA SER A 2 1.85 -13.73 -2.28
C SER A 2 0.82 -13.04 -1.39
N ILE A 3 -0.09 -12.26 -1.99
CA ILE A 3 -1.17 -11.58 -1.28
C ILE A 3 -2.47 -12.32 -1.55
N ASN A 4 -3.02 -12.94 -0.51
CA ASN A 4 -4.37 -13.50 -0.53
C ASN A 4 -5.36 -12.40 -0.15
N ARG A 5 -6.11 -11.90 -1.13
CA ARG A 5 -7.06 -10.80 -0.91
C ARG A 5 -8.40 -11.37 -0.43
N ALA A 6 -9.00 -10.73 0.58
CA ALA A 6 -10.35 -11.05 1.00
C ALA A 6 -11.38 -10.69 -0.10
N LYS A 7 -12.54 -11.37 -0.05
CA LYS A 7 -13.76 -11.24 -0.88
C LYS A 7 -13.59 -10.40 -2.17
N ASN A 8 -13.65 -11.05 -3.32
CA ASN A 8 -13.68 -10.43 -4.66
C ASN A 8 -12.41 -9.69 -5.12
N GLY A 9 -11.31 -9.70 -4.36
CA GLY A 9 -10.01 -9.23 -4.82
C GLY A 9 -9.25 -10.29 -5.64
N VAL A 10 -8.46 -9.85 -6.62
CA VAL A 10 -7.55 -10.75 -7.36
C VAL A 10 -6.33 -10.99 -6.49
N SER A 11 -6.19 -12.22 -5.97
CA SER A 11 -4.95 -12.66 -5.32
C SER A 11 -3.83 -12.64 -6.35
N GLY A 12 -2.63 -12.31 -5.92
CA GLY A 12 -1.50 -12.20 -6.83
C GLY A 12 -0.18 -12.06 -6.08
N THR A 13 0.89 -12.11 -6.85
CA THR A 13 2.24 -11.87 -6.35
C THR A 13 2.51 -10.38 -6.40
N HIS A 14 2.83 -9.81 -5.25
CA HIS A 14 3.33 -8.45 -5.13
C HIS A 14 4.85 -8.49 -5.08
N ASN A 15 5.47 -7.76 -6.00
CA ASN A 15 6.92 -7.56 -5.98
C ASN A 15 7.22 -6.55 -4.86
N LEU A 16 8.14 -6.94 -3.99
CA LEU A 16 8.63 -6.11 -2.90
C LEU A 16 10.07 -5.73 -3.24
N GLU A 17 10.45 -4.51 -2.92
CA GLU A 17 11.83 -4.04 -3.00
C GLU A 17 12.67 -4.67 -1.86
N GLU A 18 13.99 -4.66 -2.01
CA GLU A 18 14.90 -5.32 -1.06
C GLU A 18 14.74 -4.78 0.37
N ASP A 19 14.61 -3.45 0.52
CA ASP A 19 14.46 -2.82 1.83
C ASP A 19 13.11 -3.16 2.50
N GLU A 20 12.06 -3.40 1.70
CA GLU A 20 10.76 -3.85 2.19
C GLU A 20 10.84 -5.29 2.70
N ILE A 21 11.54 -6.15 1.97
CA ILE A 21 11.77 -7.55 2.35
C ILE A 21 12.51 -7.60 3.69
N GLU A 22 13.61 -6.87 3.83
CA GLU A 22 14.39 -6.80 5.07
C GLU A 22 13.54 -6.39 6.27
N LYS A 23 12.74 -5.32 6.12
CA LYS A 23 11.85 -4.84 7.20
C LYS A 23 10.79 -5.88 7.58
N LEU A 24 10.18 -6.57 6.60
CA LEU A 24 9.19 -7.61 6.88
C LEU A 24 9.82 -8.84 7.56
N HIS A 25 11.03 -9.22 7.17
CA HIS A 25 11.78 -10.29 7.85
C HIS A 25 12.12 -9.92 9.29
N SER A 26 12.55 -8.68 9.53
CA SER A 26 12.79 -8.15 10.87
C SER A 26 11.54 -8.25 11.74
N LEU A 27 10.39 -7.78 11.25
CA LEU A 27 9.11 -7.86 11.97
C LEU A 27 8.71 -9.30 12.30
N ARG A 28 8.91 -10.23 11.35
CA ARG A 28 8.59 -11.64 11.55
C ARG A 28 9.50 -12.33 12.58
N SER A 29 10.75 -11.86 12.76
CA SER A 29 11.67 -12.44 13.74
C SER A 29 11.26 -12.15 15.19
N VAL A 30 10.50 -11.06 15.42
CA VAL A 30 10.12 -10.59 16.76
C VAL A 30 8.92 -11.35 17.32
N SER A 31 8.08 -11.96 16.48
CA SER A 31 6.85 -12.64 16.91
C SER A 31 6.70 -14.03 16.30
N LYS A 32 6.27 -14.98 17.13
CA LYS A 32 5.89 -16.34 16.68
C LYS A 32 4.46 -16.42 16.14
N SER A 33 3.76 -15.29 16.06
CA SER A 33 2.40 -15.21 15.54
C SER A 33 2.34 -15.59 14.05
N PRO A 34 1.22 -16.18 13.57
CA PRO A 34 1.01 -16.39 12.14
C PRO A 34 0.87 -15.08 11.33
N TYR A 35 0.71 -13.93 12.01
CA TYR A 35 0.60 -12.62 11.38
C TYR A 35 1.93 -11.87 11.36
N ILE A 36 2.23 -11.17 10.26
CA ILE A 36 3.44 -10.33 10.14
C ILE A 36 3.32 -9.06 10.99
N PHE A 37 2.13 -8.45 11.02
CA PHE A 37 1.85 -7.27 11.83
C PHE A 37 1.05 -7.67 13.06
N VAL A 38 1.69 -7.55 14.23
CA VAL A 38 1.11 -7.88 15.53
C VAL A 38 0.98 -6.63 16.40
N GLY A 39 -0.07 -6.58 17.22
CA GLY A 39 -0.21 -5.61 18.29
C GLY A 39 0.64 -5.98 19.52
N GLU A 40 0.66 -5.08 20.51
CA GLU A 40 1.40 -5.29 21.77
C GLU A 40 0.94 -6.53 22.55
N ASN A 41 -0.31 -6.95 22.34
CA ASN A 41 -0.91 -8.15 22.93
C ASN A 41 -0.60 -9.44 22.16
N GLY A 42 0.21 -9.38 21.08
CA GLY A 42 0.55 -10.54 20.24
C GLY A 42 -0.53 -10.93 19.22
N GLU A 43 -1.69 -10.29 19.27
CA GLU A 43 -2.79 -10.49 18.34
C GLU A 43 -2.56 -9.78 17.00
N LYS A 44 -3.35 -10.13 15.99
CA LYS A 44 -3.36 -9.44 14.70
C LYS A 44 -3.56 -7.93 14.90
N LEU A 45 -2.72 -7.12 14.29
CA LEU A 45 -2.90 -5.67 14.29
C LEU A 45 -4.24 -5.28 13.65
N SER A 46 -5.06 -4.54 14.39
CA SER A 46 -6.40 -4.13 13.93
C SER A 46 -6.34 -2.94 12.98
N GLU A 47 -7.34 -2.81 12.11
CA GLU A 47 -7.44 -1.68 11.17
C GLU A 47 -7.51 -0.33 11.90
N ALA A 48 -8.20 -0.30 13.05
CA ALA A 48 -8.27 0.89 13.90
C ALA A 48 -6.89 1.25 14.48
N ALA A 49 -6.08 0.27 14.86
CA ALA A 49 -4.71 0.50 15.32
C ALA A 49 -3.83 1.05 14.19
N ILE A 50 -3.93 0.48 12.98
CA ILE A 50 -3.23 1.00 11.80
C ILE A 50 -3.63 2.45 11.52
N ALA A 51 -4.92 2.79 11.56
CA ALA A 51 -5.39 4.16 11.35
C ALA A 51 -4.81 5.14 12.38
N LYS A 52 -4.73 4.74 13.66
CA LYS A 52 -4.09 5.53 14.71
C LYS A 52 -2.59 5.73 14.46
N ILE A 53 -1.88 4.67 14.06
CA ILE A 53 -0.45 4.75 13.71
C ILE A 53 -0.23 5.74 12.58
N ILE A 54 -0.98 5.62 11.47
CA ILE A 54 -0.86 6.52 10.32
C ILE A 54 -1.14 7.97 10.71
N LYS A 55 -2.16 8.22 11.53
CA LYS A 55 -2.46 9.58 12.02
C LYS A 55 -1.29 10.15 12.82
N ARG A 56 -0.68 9.36 13.72
CA ARG A 56 0.50 9.77 14.50
C ARG A 56 1.70 10.05 13.61
N LEU A 57 1.94 9.20 12.61
CA LEU A 57 3.02 9.40 11.64
C LEU A 57 2.82 10.68 10.82
N GLY A 58 1.59 11.01 10.42
CA GLY A 58 1.30 12.25 9.71
C GLY A 58 1.61 13.51 10.54
N VAL A 59 1.36 13.46 11.85
CA VAL A 59 1.75 14.53 12.78
C VAL A 59 3.27 14.60 12.94
N ALA A 60 3.93 13.45 13.13
CA ALA A 60 5.39 13.38 13.29
C ALA A 60 6.15 13.81 12.02
N ALA A 61 5.54 13.63 10.85
CA ALA A 61 6.07 14.08 9.57
C ALA A 61 5.68 15.53 9.22
N GLU A 62 5.01 16.25 10.13
CA GLU A 62 4.65 17.67 9.99
C GLU A 62 3.86 18.01 8.72
N LEU A 63 3.01 17.09 8.25
CA LEU A 63 2.33 17.24 6.96
C LEU A 63 1.25 18.35 6.95
N GLY A 64 0.88 18.90 8.11
CA GLY A 64 -0.08 20.01 8.20
C GLY A 64 -1.55 19.65 7.90
N PHE A 65 -1.85 18.38 7.64
CA PHE A 65 -3.20 17.87 7.42
C PHE A 65 -3.38 16.45 8.00
N PRO A 66 -4.62 16.03 8.32
CA PRO A 66 -4.88 14.68 8.81
C PRO A 66 -4.63 13.62 7.72
N VAL A 67 -3.79 12.63 8.05
CA VAL A 67 -3.46 11.52 7.15
C VAL A 67 -4.32 10.29 7.44
N HIS A 68 -4.82 9.66 6.38
CA HIS A 68 -5.60 8.43 6.42
C HIS A 68 -4.93 7.30 5.64
N THR A 69 -5.21 6.05 6.01
CA THR A 69 -4.63 4.85 5.40
C THR A 69 -4.86 4.75 3.89
N HIS A 70 -6.02 5.17 3.38
CA HIS A 70 -6.30 5.16 1.95
C HIS A 70 -5.44 6.17 1.16
N GLN A 71 -5.01 7.27 1.78
CA GLN A 71 -4.15 8.27 1.13
C GLN A 71 -2.76 7.73 0.83
N LEU A 72 -2.24 6.80 1.65
CA LEU A 72 -0.98 6.11 1.36
C LEU A 72 -1.07 5.29 0.07
N ARG A 73 -2.21 4.62 -0.16
CA ARG A 73 -2.46 3.91 -1.42
C ARG A 73 -2.50 4.88 -2.61
N HIS A 74 -3.12 6.05 -2.45
CA HIS A 74 -3.13 7.08 -3.49
C HIS A 74 -1.74 7.63 -3.79
N ALA A 75 -0.95 7.92 -2.74
CA ALA A 75 0.42 8.40 -2.86
C ALA A 75 1.32 7.39 -3.59
N CYS A 76 1.19 6.10 -3.26
CA CYS A 76 1.89 5.02 -3.97
C CYS A 76 1.51 4.98 -5.46
N GLY A 77 0.22 5.02 -5.79
CA GLY A 77 -0.25 5.04 -7.18
C GLY A 77 0.31 6.24 -7.96
N TYR A 78 0.31 7.42 -7.35
CA TYR A 78 0.88 8.64 -7.94
C TYR A 78 2.41 8.56 -8.11
N HIS A 79 3.12 8.03 -7.13
CA HIS A 79 4.57 7.83 -7.20
C HIS A 79 4.96 6.90 -8.35
N LEU A 80 4.27 5.78 -8.52
CA LEU A 80 4.51 4.86 -9.63
C LEU A 80 4.15 5.49 -10.98
N ALA A 81 3.09 6.29 -11.04
CA ALA A 81 2.73 7.02 -12.25
C ALA A 81 3.81 8.04 -12.63
N ARG A 82 4.35 8.80 -11.68
CA ARG A 82 5.45 9.75 -11.92
C ARG A 82 6.74 9.09 -12.41
N GLN A 83 6.98 7.83 -12.05
CA GLN A 83 8.10 7.04 -12.58
C GLN A 83 7.87 6.54 -14.02
N GLY A 84 6.74 6.89 -14.65
CA GLY A 84 6.41 6.46 -16.01
C GLY A 84 5.98 5.00 -16.12
N LYS A 85 5.64 4.34 -15.00
CA LYS A 85 5.16 2.95 -15.05
C LYS A 85 3.82 2.90 -15.78
N ALA A 86 3.68 1.92 -16.67
CA ALA A 86 2.45 1.73 -17.42
C ALA A 86 1.26 1.49 -16.48
N SER A 87 0.10 2.02 -16.86
CA SER A 87 -1.11 2.04 -16.03
C SER A 87 -1.59 0.65 -15.59
N TYR A 88 -1.44 -0.36 -16.44
CA TYR A 88 -1.78 -1.74 -16.11
C TYR A 88 -0.86 -2.34 -15.04
N LEU A 89 0.41 -1.93 -14.99
CA LEU A 89 1.36 -2.35 -13.95
C LEU A 89 0.99 -1.72 -12.60
N ILE A 90 0.63 -0.43 -12.60
CA ILE A 90 0.15 0.28 -11.40
C ILE A 90 -1.15 -0.36 -10.91
N GLN A 91 -2.07 -0.69 -11.82
CA GLN A 91 -3.32 -1.37 -11.48
C GLN A 91 -3.07 -2.74 -10.84
N SER A 92 -2.20 -3.54 -11.43
CA SER A 92 -1.80 -4.85 -10.88
C SER A 92 -1.16 -4.70 -9.50
N HIS A 93 -0.27 -3.72 -9.35
CA HIS A 93 0.43 -3.43 -8.09
C HIS A 93 -0.55 -3.02 -6.97
N LEU A 94 -1.54 -2.18 -7.25
CA LEU A 94 -2.56 -1.76 -6.29
C LEU A 94 -3.66 -2.82 -6.07
N GLY A 95 -3.84 -3.74 -7.03
CA GLY A 95 -4.85 -4.79 -7.03
C GLY A 95 -6.27 -4.29 -7.26
N HIS A 96 -6.43 -3.25 -8.08
CA HIS A 96 -7.75 -2.71 -8.44
C HIS A 96 -8.44 -3.59 -9.48
N ARG A 97 -9.64 -4.08 -9.15
CA ARG A 97 -10.48 -4.90 -10.04
C ARG A 97 -11.22 -4.08 -11.10
N ASN A 98 -11.41 -2.76 -10.87
CA ASN A 98 -12.09 -1.84 -11.78
C ASN A 98 -11.16 -0.71 -12.27
N TYR A 99 -11.18 -0.49 -13.57
CA TYR A 99 -10.36 0.43 -14.36
C TYR A 99 -10.53 1.93 -13.98
N LYS A 100 -11.71 2.35 -13.53
CA LYS A 100 -12.05 3.77 -13.29
C LYS A 100 -11.20 4.50 -12.23
N ASN A 101 -10.62 3.78 -11.27
CA ASN A 101 -9.81 4.43 -10.22
C ASN A 101 -8.37 4.72 -10.64
N THR A 102 -7.88 4.06 -11.70
CA THR A 102 -6.49 4.24 -12.17
C THR A 102 -6.38 5.37 -13.18
N GLU A 103 -7.46 5.69 -13.92
CA GLU A 103 -7.50 6.81 -14.87
C GLU A 103 -7.21 8.17 -14.22
N ILE A 104 -7.62 8.37 -12.96
CA ILE A 104 -7.37 9.61 -12.23
C ILE A 104 -5.85 9.84 -12.07
N TYR A 105 -5.05 8.81 -11.78
CA TYR A 105 -3.60 9.00 -11.60
C TYR A 105 -2.88 9.37 -12.89
N ILE A 106 -3.35 8.86 -14.04
CA ILE A 106 -2.78 9.17 -15.36
C ILE A 106 -3.07 10.62 -15.72
N HIS A 107 -4.30 11.08 -15.49
CA HIS A 107 -4.72 12.45 -15.77
C HIS A 107 -3.92 13.45 -14.95
N TRP A 108 -3.63 13.13 -13.68
CA TRP A 108 -2.86 14.00 -12.78
C TRP A 108 -1.34 13.92 -13.01
N ALA A 109 -0.84 12.85 -13.63
CA ALA A 109 0.59 12.67 -13.95
C ALA A 109 0.97 13.22 -15.35
N GLY A 110 0.01 13.68 -16.16
CA GLY A 110 0.28 14.29 -17.46
C GLY A 110 0.76 13.32 -18.55
N ILE A 111 0.57 12.02 -18.37
CA ILE A 111 1.01 11.00 -19.33
C ILE A 111 -0.07 10.86 -20.42
N PRO A 112 0.26 11.08 -21.71
CA PRO A 112 -0.70 10.92 -22.79
C PRO A 112 -1.19 9.47 -22.87
N ARG A 113 -2.48 9.30 -23.21
CA ARG A 113 -3.06 7.96 -23.42
C ARG A 113 -2.33 7.29 -24.59
N GLY A 114 -1.48 6.32 -24.27
CA GLY A 114 -0.92 5.40 -25.26
C GLY A 114 -2.05 4.62 -25.94
N ARG A 115 -2.04 4.65 -27.26
CA ARG A 115 -2.95 3.93 -28.15
C ARG A 115 -2.70 2.43 -28.08
#